data_AF-A0A1J0KSW0-F1
#
_entry.id   AF-A0A1J0KSW0-F1
#
_cell.length_a   1.000
_cell.length_b   1.000
_cell.length_c   1.000
_cell.angle_alpha   90.00
_cell.angle_beta   90.00
_cell.angle_gamma   90.00
#
_symmetry.space_group_name_H-M   'P 1'
#
loop_
_entity.id
_entity.type
_entity.pdbx_description
1 polymer ?
#
loop_
_entity_poly.entity_id
_entity_poly.type
_entity_poly.pdbx_seq_one_letter_code
_entity_poly.pdbx_strand_id
1 'polypeptide(L)'
;MRNFKKQNSWYGMQHSSYGDVIVVYDKRIIPKNPSRIYLYHTQRDMFIEYDEIIVMKTLLELSLDDTLKAEKDYKEKLTAAAIKQSLIFTKKTMKK
;
A
#
# COMPACT_ATOMS: atom_id res chain seq x y z
N MET A 1 -17.88 -2.21 -3.78
CA MET A 1 -16.47 -2.34 -4.21
C MET A 1 -15.62 -1.37 -3.40
N ARG A 2 -14.61 -1.84 -2.66
CA ARG A 2 -13.74 -0.94 -1.88
C ARG A 2 -12.93 -0.05 -2.81
N ASN A 3 -12.91 1.24 -2.51
CA ASN A 3 -12.45 2.29 -3.42
C ASN A 3 -11.01 2.73 -3.18
N PHE A 4 -10.21 1.90 -2.48
CA PHE A 4 -8.86 2.29 -2.02
C PHE A 4 -7.93 2.73 -3.16
N LYS A 5 -8.12 2.19 -4.37
CA LYS A 5 -7.37 2.59 -5.58
C LYS A 5 -7.64 4.02 -6.07
N LYS A 6 -8.64 4.72 -5.55
CA LYS A 6 -8.90 6.14 -5.90
C LYS A 6 -7.96 7.11 -5.18
N GLN A 7 -7.43 6.73 -4.01
CA GLN A 7 -6.56 7.58 -3.22
C GLN A 7 -5.11 7.50 -3.73
N ASN A 8 -4.30 8.55 -3.49
CA ASN A 8 -2.87 8.53 -3.82
C ASN A 8 -2.15 7.43 -3.05
N SER A 9 -2.37 7.42 -1.74
CA SER A 9 -1.94 6.38 -0.84
C SER A 9 -3.15 6.01 0.02
N TRP A 10 -3.35 4.73 0.27
CA TRP A 10 -4.40 4.21 1.13
C TRP A 10 -3.78 3.42 2.27
N TYR A 11 -4.26 3.65 3.48
CA TYR A 11 -3.82 3.00 4.69
C TYR A 11 -4.95 2.09 5.18
N GLY A 12 -4.63 0.83 5.41
CA GLY A 12 -5.61 -0.16 5.81
C GLY A 12 -5.00 -1.23 6.69
N MET A 13 -5.83 -2.19 7.08
CA MET A 13 -5.40 -3.37 7.82
C MET A 13 -5.52 -4.60 6.93
N GLN A 14 -4.52 -5.46 6.95
CA GLN A 14 -4.58 -6.80 6.37
C GLN A 14 -4.78 -7.80 7.51
N HIS A 15 -5.89 -8.54 7.45
CA HIS A 15 -6.15 -9.65 8.35
C HIS A 15 -5.49 -10.93 7.82
N SER A 16 -4.71 -11.61 8.64
CA SER A 16 -4.11 -12.90 8.27
C SER A 16 -4.15 -13.87 9.44
N SER A 17 -3.92 -15.16 9.18
CA SER A 17 -3.81 -16.17 10.24
C SER A 17 -2.68 -15.89 11.24
N TYR A 18 -1.71 -15.04 10.87
CA TYR A 18 -0.59 -14.62 11.74
C TYR A 18 -0.89 -13.32 12.50
N GLY A 19 -2.10 -12.79 12.38
CA GLY A 19 -2.53 -11.54 12.99
C GLY A 19 -2.78 -10.43 11.99
N ASP A 20 -3.21 -9.30 12.56
CA ASP A 20 -3.53 -8.07 11.84
C ASP A 20 -2.30 -7.20 11.66
N VAL A 21 -2.16 -6.60 10.49
CA VAL A 21 -1.05 -5.69 10.18
C VAL A 21 -1.52 -4.51 9.36
N ILE A 22 -1.00 -3.32 9.68
CA ILE A 22 -1.23 -2.14 8.86
C ILE A 22 -0.48 -2.32 7.54
N VAL A 23 -1.18 -2.12 6.43
CA VAL A 23 -0.61 -2.13 5.09
C VAL A 23 -0.94 -0.83 4.38
N VAL A 24 -0.03 -0.42 3.49
CA VAL A 24 -0.19 0.81 2.73
C VAL A 24 -0.12 0.51 1.24
N TYR A 25 -1.17 0.89 0.52
CA TYR A 25 -1.19 0.90 -0.93
C TYR A 25 -0.74 2.28 -1.41
N ASP A 26 0.11 2.34 -2.43
CA ASP A 26 0.46 3.59 -3.11
C ASP A 26 0.27 3.43 -4.61
N LYS A 27 -0.61 4.25 -5.20
CA LYS A 27 -1.00 4.12 -6.61
C LYS A 27 0.14 4.40 -7.59
N ARG A 28 1.22 5.05 -7.12
CA ARG A 28 2.38 5.39 -7.95
C ARG A 28 3.29 4.19 -8.19
N ILE A 29 3.10 3.11 -7.44
CA ILE A 29 3.88 1.87 -7.54
C ILE A 29 3.08 0.90 -8.40
N ILE A 30 3.58 0.65 -9.61
CA ILE A 30 2.89 -0.18 -10.60
C ILE A 30 3.54 -1.57 -10.62
N PRO A 31 2.76 -2.64 -10.38
CA PRO A 31 3.26 -4.00 -10.51
C PRO A 31 3.49 -4.37 -11.97
N LYS A 32 4.50 -5.21 -12.22
CA LYS A 32 4.81 -5.71 -13.57
C LYS A 32 3.67 -6.53 -14.16
N ASN A 33 2.94 -7.26 -13.30
CA ASN A 33 1.79 -8.06 -13.68
C ASN A 33 0.50 -7.36 -13.20
N PRO A 34 -0.50 -7.13 -14.07
CA PRO A 34 -1.74 -6.44 -13.70
C PRO A 34 -2.61 -7.20 -12.69
N SER A 35 -2.41 -8.50 -12.50
CA SER A 35 -3.09 -9.30 -11.46
C SER A 35 -2.43 -9.17 -10.07
N ARG A 36 -1.34 -8.40 -9.98
CA ARG A 36 -0.58 -8.20 -8.74
C ARG A 36 -0.83 -6.83 -8.15
N ILE A 37 -0.52 -6.67 -6.88
CA ILE A 37 -0.53 -5.40 -6.16
C ILE A 37 0.66 -5.35 -5.20
N TYR A 38 1.28 -4.18 -5.06
CA TYR A 38 2.26 -3.94 -4.01
C TYR A 38 1.59 -3.29 -2.81
N LEU A 39 1.83 -3.87 -1.63
CA LEU A 39 1.45 -3.28 -0.35
C LEU A 39 2.70 -3.14 0.50
N TYR A 40 2.92 -1.96 1.06
CA TYR A 40 3.96 -1.76 2.06
C TYR A 40 3.47 -2.35 3.38
N HIS A 41 4.23 -3.32 3.89
CA HIS A 41 3.91 -4.10 5.08
C HIS A 41 4.64 -3.53 6.28
N THR A 42 3.91 -2.85 7.17
CA THR A 42 4.49 -2.04 8.26
C THR A 42 5.36 -2.85 9.23
N GLN A 43 5.01 -4.10 9.52
CA GLN A 43 5.84 -4.97 10.39
C GLN A 43 7.13 -5.46 9.71
N ARG A 44 7.15 -5.58 8.38
CA ARG A 44 8.30 -6.09 7.61
C ARG A 44 9.14 -4.96 7.02
N ASP A 45 8.65 -3.72 7.15
CA ASP A 45 9.26 -2.50 6.63
C ASP A 45 9.68 -2.61 5.15
N MET A 46 8.82 -3.23 4.33
CA MET A 46 9.09 -3.45 2.91
C MET A 46 7.80 -3.60 2.10
N PHE A 47 7.91 -3.50 0.78
CA PHE A 47 6.79 -3.78 -0.10
C PHE A 47 6.73 -5.28 -0.38
N ILE A 48 5.53 -5.79 -0.43
CA ILE A 48 5.27 -7.19 -0.75
C ILE A 48 4.31 -7.22 -1.91
N GLU A 49 4.63 -8.06 -2.89
CA GLU A 49 3.76 -8.33 -4.02
C GLU A 49 2.73 -9.38 -3.61
N TYR A 50 1.46 -9.07 -3.83
CA TYR A 50 0.34 -9.98 -3.58
C TYR A 50 -0.43 -10.24 -4.86
N ASP A 51 -1.11 -11.38 -4.91
CA ASP A 51 -2.25 -11.55 -5.79
C ASP A 51 -3.39 -10.62 -5.36
N GLU A 52 -3.83 -9.75 -6.28
CA GLU A 52 -4.84 -8.74 -5.95
C GLU A 52 -6.16 -9.36 -5.50
N ILE A 53 -6.64 -10.39 -6.20
CA ILE A 53 -7.96 -10.99 -5.95
C ILE A 53 -7.98 -11.67 -4.59
N ILE A 54 -6.87 -12.29 -4.20
CA ILE A 54 -6.74 -12.97 -2.91
C ILE A 54 -6.64 -11.95 -1.78
N VAL A 55 -5.71 -11.00 -1.87
CA VAL A 55 -5.43 -10.07 -0.75
C VAL A 55 -6.59 -9.10 -0.49
N MET A 56 -7.34 -8.68 -1.52
CA MET A 56 -8.47 -7.76 -1.33
C MET A 56 -9.54 -8.31 -0.39
N LYS A 57 -9.68 -9.64 -0.28
CA LYS A 57 -10.64 -10.29 0.63
C LYS A 57 -10.27 -10.12 2.10
N THR A 58 -8.99 -9.88 2.39
CA THR A 58 -8.45 -9.78 3.74
C THR A 58 -8.14 -8.35 4.17
N LEU A 59 -8.28 -7.38 3.27
CA LEU A 59 -8.09 -5.97 3.59
C LEU A 59 -9.29 -5.44 4.40
N LEU A 60 -9.06 -4.47 5.26
CA LEU A 60 -10.07 -3.78 6.06
C LEU A 60 -9.73 -2.28 6.06
N GLU A 61 -10.77 -1.45 6.05
CA GLU A 61 -10.60 0.00 6.21
C GLU A 61 -10.27 0.31 7.67
N LEU A 62 -9.39 1.28 7.88
CA LEU A 62 -9.13 1.82 9.22
C LEU A 62 -10.19 2.87 9.59
N SER A 63 -10.31 3.18 10.88
CA SER A 63 -11.03 4.37 11.33
C SER A 63 -10.34 5.65 10.83
N LEU A 64 -11.02 6.80 10.89
CA LEU A 64 -10.41 8.07 10.48
C LEU A 64 -9.19 8.40 11.35
N ASP A 65 -9.31 8.27 12.67
CA ASP A 65 -8.23 8.53 13.62
C ASP A 65 -7.03 7.60 13.39
N ASP A 66 -7.29 6.30 13.17
CA ASP A 66 -6.24 5.32 12.88
C ASP A 66 -5.57 5.59 11.52
N THR A 67 -6.32 6.06 10.53
CA THR A 67 -5.78 6.44 9.22
C THR A 67 -4.83 7.62 9.35
N LEU A 68 -5.22 8.66 10.09
CA LEU A 68 -4.38 9.84 10.32
C LEU A 68 -3.09 9.48 11.07
N LYS A 69 -3.20 8.60 12.06
CA LYS A 69 -2.03 8.08 12.79
C LYS A 69 -1.13 7.27 11.88
N ALA A 70 -1.68 6.34 11.09
CA ALA A 70 -0.91 5.53 10.16
C ALA A 70 -0.21 6.38 9.08
N GLU A 71 -0.86 7.41 8.54
CA GLU A 71 -0.22 8.33 7.60
C GLU A 71 0.98 9.01 8.25
N LYS A 72 0.82 9.55 9.47
CA LYS A 72 1.92 10.20 10.18
C LYS A 72 3.10 9.25 10.44
N ASP A 73 2.80 8.00 10.83
CA ASP A 73 3.82 7.04 11.26
C ASP A 73 4.56 6.36 10.09
N TYR A 74 3.91 6.22 8.92
CA TYR A 74 4.40 5.37 7.84
C TYR A 74 4.66 6.08 6.51
N LYS A 75 4.22 7.31 6.29
CA LYS A 75 4.41 8.03 5.01
C LYS A 75 5.88 8.17 4.60
N GLU A 76 6.75 8.49 5.55
CA GLU A 76 8.19 8.60 5.30
C GLU A 76 8.82 7.23 5.04
N LYS A 77 8.45 6.21 5.84
CA LYS A 77 8.96 4.84 5.69
C LYS A 77 8.54 4.20 4.38
N LEU A 78 7.29 4.43 3.95
CA LEU A 78 6.78 4.03 2.63
C LEU A 78 7.69 4.55 1.51
N THR A 79 8.04 5.83 1.57
CA THR A 79 8.89 6.47 0.56
C THR A 79 10.31 5.91 0.60
N ALA A 80 10.88 5.75 1.80
CA ALA A 80 12.20 5.14 1.98
C ALA A 80 12.26 3.70 1.48
N ALA A 81 11.25 2.88 1.78
CA ALA A 81 11.17 1.49 1.35
C ALA A 81 11.04 1.35 -0.17
N ALA A 82 10.29 2.25 -0.82
CA ALA A 82 10.15 2.27 -2.27
C ALA A 82 11.48 2.58 -2.95
N ILE A 83 12.23 3.57 -2.44
CA ILE A 83 13.58 3.91 -2.93
C ILE A 83 14.52 2.72 -2.72
N LYS A 84 14.53 2.13 -1.52
CA LYS A 84 15.38 0.97 -1.18
C LYS A 84 15.15 -0.22 -2.11
N GLN A 85 13.90 -0.49 -2.49
CA GLN A 85 13.55 -1.60 -3.39
C GLN A 85 13.57 -1.20 -4.87
N SER A 86 13.98 0.03 -5.20
CA SER A 86 13.96 0.56 -6.57
C SER A 86 12.58 0.42 -7.24
N LEU A 87 11.51 0.49 -6.45
CA LEU A 87 10.15 0.49 -6.93
C LEU A 87 9.87 1.86 -7.53
N ILE A 88 9.77 1.90 -8.85
CA ILE A 88 9.69 3.14 -9.61
C ILE A 88 8.33 3.79 -9.34
N PHE A 89 8.36 5.00 -8.77
CA PHE A 89 7.23 5.93 -8.87
C PHE A 89 7.14 6.34 -10.33
N THR A 90 6.19 5.79 -11.09
CA THR A 90 5.99 6.30 -12.46
C THR A 90 5.55 7.76 -12.35
N LYS A 91 6.44 8.69 -12.70
CA LYS A 91 6.06 10.06 -13.04
C LYS A 91 5.05 9.93 -14.16
N LYS A 92 3.76 10.06 -13.84
CA LYS A 92 2.75 10.36 -14.86
C LYS A 92 3.18 11.72 -15.43
N THR A 93 3.76 11.63 -16.62
CA THR A 93 4.05 12.69 -17.59
C THR A 93 3.49 14.06 -17.20
N MET A 94 4.41 15.00 -16.93
CA MET A 94 4.16 16.42 -17.21
C MET A 94 3.62 16.51 -18.64
N LYS A 95 2.35 16.82 -18.81
CA LYS A 95 1.90 17.48 -20.03
C LYS A 95 2.06 18.98 -19.80
N LYS A 96 2.97 19.52 -20.61
CA LYS A 96 3.28 20.94 -20.80
C LYS A 96 2.05 21.68 -21.32
#